data_AF-A0A3P7VMV5-F1
#
_entry.id   AF-A0A3P7VMV5-F1
#
_cell.length_a   1.000
_cell.length_b   1.000
_cell.length_c   1.000
_cell.angle_alpha   90.00
_cell.angle_beta   90.00
_cell.angle_gamma   90.00
#
_symmetry.space_group_name_H-M   'P 1'
#
loop_
_entity.id
_entity.type
_entity.pdbx_description
1 polymer ?
#
loop_
_entity_poly.entity_id
_entity_poly.type
_entity_poly.pdbx_seq_one_letter_code
_entity_poly.pdbx_strand_id
1 'polypeptide(L)'
;MEGTQNANDQNISADILAESKEIFWKWADPGIQKVIRREITYVSPVHQRKGIAKYLLHLGLDFDDLKKKGFHGITSEASSLANQKLLEKNGYVCIGRPEYKLHMHDGNEGVMVFFKDLR
;
A
#
# COMPACT_ATOMS: atom_id res chain seq x y z
N MET A 1 -7.83 -42.73 -17.22
CA MET A 1 -8.72 -41.83 -16.45
C MET A 1 -7.90 -40.61 -16.10
N GLU A 2 -7.99 -39.59 -16.95
CA GLU A 2 -7.38 -38.29 -16.72
C GLU A 2 -8.14 -37.62 -15.58
N GLY A 3 -7.44 -37.39 -14.47
CA GLY A 3 -7.93 -36.54 -13.40
C GLY A 3 -7.85 -35.09 -13.88
N THR A 4 -9.01 -34.50 -14.13
CA THR A 4 -9.15 -33.06 -14.39
C THR A 4 -8.54 -32.27 -13.25
N GLN A 5 -7.37 -31.65 -13.50
CA GLN A 5 -6.86 -30.56 -12.67
C GLN A 5 -7.89 -29.43 -12.70
N ASN A 6 -8.49 -29.16 -11.54
CA ASN A 6 -9.45 -28.09 -11.35
C ASN A 6 -8.84 -26.75 -11.76
N ALA A 7 -9.55 -26.02 -12.63
CA ALA A 7 -9.21 -24.68 -13.09
C ALA A 7 -9.47 -23.61 -12.01
N ASN A 8 -8.93 -23.79 -10.80
CA ASN A 8 -9.21 -22.91 -9.66
C ASN A 8 -7.98 -22.61 -8.78
N ASP A 9 -6.77 -22.64 -9.34
CA ASP A 9 -5.64 -21.92 -8.76
C ASP A 9 -5.83 -20.42 -9.03
N GLN A 10 -6.76 -19.81 -8.31
CA GLN A 10 -6.94 -18.37 -8.29
C GLN A 10 -5.61 -17.70 -7.88
N ASN A 11 -5.24 -16.64 -8.58
CA ASN A 11 -4.02 -15.89 -8.29
C ASN A 11 -4.23 -15.08 -7.01
N ILE A 12 -4.02 -15.71 -5.86
CA ILE A 12 -4.20 -15.14 -4.52
C ILE A 12 -3.56 -13.75 -4.42
N SER A 13 -2.40 -13.53 -5.04
CA SER A 13 -1.73 -12.23 -5.02
C SER A 13 -2.52 -11.13 -5.76
N ALA A 14 -3.17 -11.47 -6.87
CA ALA A 14 -4.03 -10.55 -7.61
C ALA A 14 -5.29 -10.21 -6.81
N ASP A 15 -5.90 -11.20 -6.16
CA ASP A 15 -7.11 -11.01 -5.36
C ASP A 15 -6.84 -10.12 -4.14
N ILE A 16 -5.72 -10.37 -3.45
CA ILE A 16 -5.20 -9.55 -2.35
C ILE A 16 -5.06 -8.08 -2.76
N LEU A 17 -4.46 -7.84 -3.93
CA LEU A 17 -4.25 -6.48 -4.42
C LEU A 17 -5.57 -5.84 -4.87
N ALA A 18 -6.48 -6.60 -5.48
CA ALA A 18 -7.80 -6.10 -5.85
C ALA A 18 -8.59 -5.66 -4.61
N GLU A 19 -8.66 -6.49 -3.57
CA GLU A 19 -9.30 -6.18 -2.29
C GLU A 19 -8.73 -4.91 -1.66
N SER A 20 -7.39 -4.78 -1.63
CA SER A 20 -6.74 -3.58 -1.07
C SER A 20 -7.14 -2.28 -1.78
N LYS A 21 -7.36 -2.34 -3.09
CA LYS A 21 -7.79 -1.19 -3.90
C LYS A 21 -9.28 -0.90 -3.69
N GLU A 22 -10.11 -1.93 -3.50
CA GLU A 22 -11.50 -1.74 -3.11
C GLU A 22 -11.66 -1.11 -1.73
N ILE A 23 -10.86 -1.56 -0.75
CA ILE A 23 -10.85 -1.01 0.61
C ILE A 23 -10.65 0.51 0.57
N PHE A 24 -9.69 0.99 -0.22
CA PHE A 24 -9.46 2.42 -0.38
C PHE A 24 -10.70 3.15 -0.93
N TRP A 25 -11.29 2.66 -2.02
CA TRP A 25 -12.43 3.34 -2.65
C TRP A 25 -13.73 3.23 -1.84
N LYS A 26 -13.90 2.20 -1.01
CA LYS A 26 -15.00 2.09 -0.05
C LYS A 26 -14.85 3.08 1.11
N TRP A 27 -13.61 3.35 1.53
CA TRP A 27 -13.29 4.29 2.61
C TRP A 27 -13.31 5.76 2.16
N ALA A 28 -12.87 6.03 0.93
CA ALA A 28 -12.71 7.38 0.40
C ALA A 28 -14.06 8.13 0.33
N ASP A 29 -14.10 9.35 0.89
CA ASP A 29 -15.25 10.23 0.76
C ASP A 29 -15.38 10.78 -0.67
N PRO A 30 -16.58 11.25 -1.10
CA PRO A 30 -16.79 11.76 -2.47
C PRO A 30 -15.90 12.95 -2.87
N GLY A 31 -15.29 13.65 -1.91
CA GLY A 31 -14.32 14.71 -2.14
C GLY A 31 -12.92 14.20 -2.53
N ILE A 32 -12.61 12.91 -2.35
CA ILE A 32 -11.36 12.30 -2.79
C ILE A 32 -11.53 11.77 -4.22
N GLN A 33 -11.15 12.57 -5.21
CA GLN A 33 -11.35 12.24 -6.63
C GLN A 33 -10.05 11.96 -7.40
N LYS A 34 -8.90 12.28 -6.80
CA LYS A 34 -7.60 12.23 -7.47
C LYS A 34 -6.52 11.97 -6.42
N VAL A 35 -5.82 10.85 -6.55
CA VAL A 35 -4.78 10.43 -5.62
C VAL A 35 -3.57 9.89 -6.38
N ILE A 36 -2.41 9.95 -5.73
CA ILE A 36 -1.26 9.14 -6.14
C ILE A 36 -1.37 7.80 -5.44
N ARG A 37 -1.20 6.70 -6.18
CA ARG A 37 -1.05 5.37 -5.59
C ARG A 37 0.38 4.91 -5.72
N ARG A 38 1.01 4.60 -4.58
CA ARG A 38 2.36 4.07 -4.51
C ARG A 38 2.30 2.56 -4.44
N GLU A 39 2.55 1.91 -5.58
CA GLU A 39 2.41 0.45 -5.71
C GLU A 39 3.61 -0.32 -5.12
N ILE A 40 4.85 0.16 -5.32
CA ILE A 40 6.05 -0.57 -4.91
C ILE A 40 7.07 0.36 -4.25
N THR A 41 7.60 -0.07 -3.11
CA THR A 41 8.80 0.51 -2.49
C THR A 41 9.64 -0.59 -1.89
N TYR A 42 10.89 -0.69 -2.34
CA TYR A 42 11.78 -1.78 -1.97
C TYR A 42 13.19 -1.25 -1.69
N VAL A 43 13.81 -1.80 -0.65
CA VAL A 43 15.22 -1.60 -0.33
C VAL A 43 15.84 -2.97 -0.08
N SER A 44 16.84 -3.31 -0.88
CA SER A 44 17.59 -4.56 -0.75
C SER A 44 18.12 -4.74 0.68
N PRO A 45 18.05 -5.95 1.29
CA PRO A 45 18.49 -6.20 2.66
C PRO A 45 19.89 -5.67 2.99
N VAL A 46 20.86 -5.81 2.08
CA VAL A 46 22.24 -5.34 2.27
C VAL A 46 22.38 -3.81 2.32
N HIS A 47 21.34 -3.09 1.91
CA HIS A 47 21.26 -1.62 1.90
C HIS A 47 20.26 -1.05 2.91
N GLN A 48 19.62 -1.90 3.73
CA GLN A 48 18.68 -1.45 4.76
C GLN A 48 19.39 -0.68 5.88
N ARG A 49 18.60 -0.04 6.76
CA ARG A 49 19.07 0.74 7.93
C ARG A 49 19.90 2.00 7.60
N LYS A 50 19.97 2.39 6.32
CA LYS A 50 20.64 3.62 5.85
C LYS A 50 19.70 4.79 5.58
N GLY A 51 18.43 4.71 6.00
CA GLY A 51 17.43 5.76 5.75
C GLY A 51 16.87 5.81 4.32
N ILE A 52 17.27 4.90 3.43
CA ILE A 52 16.89 4.89 2.00
C ILE A 52 15.37 4.84 1.81
N ALA A 53 14.66 3.98 2.56
CA ALA A 53 13.20 3.89 2.43
C ALA A 53 12.49 5.22 2.76
N LYS A 54 13.00 5.97 3.75
CA LYS A 54 12.48 7.31 4.10
C LYS A 54 12.74 8.33 2.98
N TYR A 55 13.89 8.23 2.31
CA TYR A 55 14.18 9.06 1.15
C TYR A 55 13.25 8.71 -0.03
N LEU A 56 13.14 7.42 -0.38
CA LEU A 56 12.26 6.94 -1.45
C LEU A 56 10.78 7.29 -1.20
N LEU A 57 10.36 7.37 0.07
CA LEU A 57 9.01 7.79 0.42
C LEU A 57 8.69 9.19 -0.12
N HIS A 58 9.66 10.11 -0.15
CA HIS A 58 9.46 11.50 -0.58
C HIS A 58 10.03 11.81 -1.96
N LEU A 59 10.75 10.87 -2.57
CA LEU A 59 11.41 11.08 -3.85
C LEU A 59 10.39 11.45 -4.93
N GLY A 60 10.58 12.63 -5.54
CA GLY A 60 9.71 13.14 -6.60
C GLY A 60 8.35 13.67 -6.13
N LEU A 61 8.13 13.79 -4.82
CA LEU A 61 6.89 14.34 -4.27
C LEU A 61 7.10 15.77 -3.78
N ASP A 62 6.53 16.72 -4.50
CA ASP A 62 6.33 18.09 -4.03
C ASP A 62 4.87 18.22 -3.59
N PHE A 63 4.61 18.23 -2.28
CA PHE A 63 3.24 18.23 -1.76
C PHE A 63 2.47 19.50 -2.10
N ASP A 64 3.13 20.66 -2.21
CA ASP A 64 2.46 21.91 -2.54
C ASP A 64 2.06 21.96 -4.02
N ASP A 65 2.93 21.47 -4.90
CA ASP A 65 2.62 21.30 -6.32
C ASP A 65 1.51 20.25 -6.55
N LEU A 66 1.55 19.14 -5.81
CA LEU A 66 0.51 18.12 -5.87
C LEU A 66 -0.86 18.66 -5.45
N LYS A 67 -0.91 19.45 -4.36
CA LYS A 67 -2.12 20.17 -3.94
C LYS A 67 -2.65 21.09 -5.04
N LYS A 68 -1.78 21.91 -5.63
CA LYS A 68 -2.14 22.81 -6.75
C LYS A 68 -2.64 22.06 -7.98
N LYS A 69 -2.12 20.86 -8.24
CA LYS A 69 -2.57 19.97 -9.32
C LYS A 69 -3.84 19.18 -8.98
N GLY A 70 -4.46 19.44 -7.83
CA GLY A 70 -5.72 18.85 -7.40
C GLY A 70 -5.60 17.42 -6.88
N PHE A 71 -4.41 16.98 -6.46
CA PHE A 71 -4.28 15.70 -5.75
C PHE A 71 -4.77 15.84 -4.31
N HIS A 72 -5.71 14.98 -3.93
CA HIS A 72 -6.33 14.98 -2.60
C HIS A 72 -5.54 14.12 -1.60
N GLY A 73 -4.64 13.27 -2.08
CA GLY A 73 -3.85 12.44 -1.19
C GLY A 73 -2.95 11.44 -1.89
N ILE A 74 -2.29 10.64 -1.06
CA ILE A 74 -1.43 9.54 -1.47
C ILE A 74 -1.91 8.27 -0.77
N THR A 75 -2.20 7.23 -1.54
CA THR A 75 -2.50 5.89 -1.01
C THR A 75 -1.31 4.95 -1.21
N SER A 76 -1.09 4.04 -0.26
CA SER A 76 0.00 3.07 -0.31
C SER A 76 -0.41 1.77 0.38
N GLU A 77 -0.15 0.67 -0.29
CA GLU A 77 -0.25 -0.69 0.26
C GLU A 77 1.08 -1.08 0.92
N ALA A 78 1.04 -1.68 2.11
CA ALA A 78 2.25 -2.13 2.81
C ALA A 78 2.09 -3.52 3.45
N SER A 79 2.85 -4.47 2.92
CA SER A 79 2.92 -5.87 3.37
C SER A 79 4.04 -6.15 4.38
N SER A 80 4.96 -5.21 4.62
CA SER A 80 5.99 -5.34 5.66
C SER A 80 5.72 -4.42 6.82
N LEU A 81 5.99 -4.91 8.04
CA LEU A 81 5.86 -4.15 9.28
C LEU A 81 6.78 -2.92 9.27
N ALA A 82 7.94 -3.02 8.62
CA ALA A 82 8.86 -1.90 8.47
C ALA A 82 8.27 -0.75 7.63
N ASN A 83 7.62 -1.06 6.50
CA ASN A 83 6.97 -0.05 5.66
C ASN A 83 5.71 0.53 6.32
N GLN A 84 4.93 -0.30 7.04
CA GLN A 84 3.78 0.18 7.82
C GLN A 84 4.21 1.24 8.84
N LYS A 85 5.22 0.92 9.67
CA LYS A 85 5.78 1.87 10.65
C LYS A 85 6.39 3.10 9.99
N LEU A 86 7.00 2.95 8.81
CA LEU A 86 7.54 4.08 8.06
C LEU A 86 6.40 5.03 7.62
N LEU A 87 5.31 4.49 7.07
CA LEU A 87 4.16 5.27 6.61
C LEU A 87 3.51 6.04 7.77
N GLU A 88 3.22 5.36 8.89
CA GLU A 88 2.66 5.96 10.11
C GLU A 88 3.50 7.15 10.59
N LYS A 89 4.83 6.97 10.64
CA LYS A 89 5.77 8.03 11.07
C LYS A 89 5.82 9.23 10.12
N ASN A 90 5.32 9.11 8.89
CA ASN A 90 5.32 10.19 7.90
C ASN A 90 3.91 10.71 7.61
N GLY A 91 2.99 10.52 8.55
CA GLY A 91 1.66 11.11 8.54
C GLY A 91 0.71 10.45 7.55
N TYR A 92 0.89 9.15 7.31
CA TYR A 92 -0.14 8.31 6.71
C TYR A 92 -0.97 7.67 7.84
N VAL A 93 -2.27 7.50 7.59
CA VAL A 93 -3.20 6.76 8.45
C VAL A 93 -3.51 5.40 7.84
N CYS A 94 -3.57 4.35 8.66
CA CYS A 94 -4.05 3.05 8.22
C CYS A 94 -5.58 3.11 8.07
N ILE A 95 -6.08 2.92 6.85
CA ILE A 95 -7.52 3.04 6.53
C ILE A 95 -8.20 1.69 6.36
N GLY A 96 -7.43 0.61 6.24
CA GLY A 96 -8.00 -0.71 6.10
C GLY A 96 -6.97 -1.83 6.20
N ARG A 97 -7.50 -2.99 6.57
CA ARG A 97 -6.79 -4.25 6.75
C ARG A 97 -7.52 -5.30 5.92
N PRO A 98 -6.80 -6.26 5.35
CA PRO A 98 -7.44 -7.34 4.62
C PRO A 98 -8.18 -8.28 5.56
N GLU A 99 -9.20 -8.96 5.05
CA GLU A 99 -9.93 -9.99 5.81
C GLU A 99 -9.17 -11.33 5.90
N TYR A 100 -8.15 -11.51 5.05
CA TYR A 100 -7.27 -12.69 5.07
C TYR A 100 -6.03 -12.47 5.95
N LYS A 101 -5.53 -13.55 6.55
CA LYS A 101 -4.24 -13.57 7.24
C LYS A 101 -3.14 -14.08 6.31
N LEU A 102 -2.21 -13.20 5.94
CA LEU A 102 -0.98 -13.57 5.24
C LEU A 102 0.17 -13.55 6.23
N HIS A 103 0.68 -14.73 6.61
CA HIS A 103 1.81 -14.83 7.53
C HIS A 103 3.11 -14.40 6.84
N MET A 104 3.56 -13.19 7.12
CA MET A 104 4.81 -12.64 6.60
C MET A 104 6.00 -13.00 7.51
N HIS A 105 7.20 -13.06 6.92
CA HIS A 105 8.43 -13.38 7.65
C HIS A 105 8.76 -12.41 8.81
N ASP A 106 8.19 -11.20 8.81
CA ASP A 106 8.38 -10.18 9.82
C ASP A 106 7.26 -10.13 10.88
N GLY A 107 6.37 -11.14 10.89
CA GLY A 107 5.25 -11.25 11.82
C GLY A 107 4.04 -10.39 11.45
N ASN A 108 4.06 -9.72 10.30
CA ASN A 108 2.91 -9.01 9.78
C ASN A 108 1.84 -10.00 9.26
N GLU A 109 0.57 -9.62 9.38
CA GLU A 109 -0.58 -10.49 9.06
C GLU A 109 -1.27 -10.14 7.73
N GLY A 110 -0.75 -9.20 6.93
CA GLY A 110 -1.38 -8.88 5.64
C GLY A 110 -0.95 -7.56 4.99
N VAL A 111 -1.53 -7.27 3.83
CA VAL A 111 -1.32 -6.00 3.11
C VAL A 111 -2.22 -4.92 3.70
N MET A 112 -1.67 -4.00 4.49
CA MET A 112 -2.44 -2.87 5.03
C MET A 112 -2.51 -1.73 4.02
N VAL A 113 -3.62 -0.99 4.03
CA VAL A 113 -3.85 0.17 3.15
C VAL A 113 -3.70 1.46 3.96
N PHE A 114 -2.86 2.36 3.46
CA PHE A 114 -2.56 3.64 4.09
C PHE A 114 -2.94 4.81 3.21
N PHE A 115 -3.37 5.90 3.84
CA PHE A 115 -3.68 7.15 3.16
C PHE A 115 -3.00 8.34 3.83
N LYS A 116 -2.43 9.24 3.04
CA LYS A 116 -1.97 10.56 3.47
C LYS A 116 -2.86 11.60 2.84
N ASP A 117 -3.61 12.32 3.67
CA ASP A 117 -4.41 13.45 3.22
C ASP A 117 -3.48 14.60 2.80
N LEU A 118 -3.74 15.15 1.61
CA LEU A 118 -3.06 16.32 1.09
C LEU A 118 -3.99 17.53 0.99
N ARG A 119 -5.26 17.44 1.39
CA ARG A 119 -6.17 18.60 1.38
C ARG A 119 -5.73 19.68 2.37
#